data_AF-A0A2H0ALN9-F1
#
_entry.id   AF-A0A2H0ALN9-F1
#
_cell.length_a   1.000
_cell.length_b   1.000
_cell.length_c   1.000
_cell.angle_alpha   90.00
_cell.angle_beta   90.00
_cell.angle_gamma   90.00
#
_symmetry.space_group_name_H-M   'P 1'
#
loop_
_entity.id
_entity.type
_entity.pdbx_description
1 polymer ?
#
loop_
_entity_poly.entity_id
_entity_poly.type
_entity_poly.pdbx_seq_one_letter_code
_entity_poly.pdbx_strand_id
1 'polypeptide(L)'
;MFISQVVEKVRQLGGSPFLTDANTLYAGTRGNSVSHLTTAIENGFAYSVVKAPVVIADGLRGGAFEPVKIDMEMVKTAYIGKEIHDADALIGVAHFKGHEVTGFGGTLKNIGMGCAARKGKLDQHSGLSPKVKKKKCIGCGLCAEHCAQKAISLIDKKAEIDPKLCVGCAECILICPQGAIDAQWDSDSPRLQKKMAEYAAAVINKKRGKSLFINFITSVSPACDCYGHSDAPIVGDVGVLLSKDPVAIDQASVDLVNKQPGLDASCLSSGKGPGQDKFRAVYPRIDWEVQLDYAQGLGLGSRSYELINI
;
A
#
# COMPACT_ATOMS: atom_id res chain seq x y z
N MET A 1 -2.92 0.36 -21.14
CA MET A 1 -4.09 0.80 -21.92
C MET A 1 -5.21 1.37 -21.04
N PHE A 2 -5.54 0.80 -19.88
CA PHE A 2 -6.65 1.30 -19.05
C PHE A 2 -6.37 2.63 -18.33
N ILE A 3 -5.17 2.82 -17.77
CA ILE A 3 -4.82 4.06 -17.05
C ILE A 3 -4.82 5.30 -17.96
N SER A 4 -4.39 5.17 -19.21
CA SER A 4 -4.43 6.28 -20.18
C SER A 4 -5.86 6.78 -20.42
N GLN A 5 -6.87 5.89 -20.37
CA GLN A 5 -8.28 6.29 -20.51
C GLN A 5 -8.75 7.11 -19.31
N VAL A 6 -8.32 6.77 -18.09
CA VAL A 6 -8.60 7.56 -16.89
C VAL A 6 -7.94 8.94 -17.00
N VAL A 7 -6.66 9.00 -17.40
CA VAL A 7 -5.93 10.26 -17.62
C VAL A 7 -6.63 11.14 -18.65
N GLU A 8 -7.04 10.56 -19.78
CA GLU A 8 -7.75 11.28 -20.83
C GLU A 8 -9.07 11.84 -20.33
N LYS A 9 -9.85 11.03 -19.58
CA LYS A 9 -11.13 11.49 -19.04
C LYS A 9 -10.97 12.63 -18.05
N VAL A 10 -9.95 12.60 -17.18
CA VAL A 10 -9.63 13.70 -16.26
C VAL A 10 -9.31 14.98 -17.03
N ARG A 11 -8.55 14.89 -18.13
CA ARG A 11 -8.24 16.05 -18.98
C ARG A 11 -9.45 16.62 -19.70
N GLN A 12 -10.31 15.77 -20.23
CA GLN A 12 -11.56 16.19 -20.87
C GLN A 12 -12.46 16.96 -19.88
N LEU A 13 -12.37 16.64 -18.59
CA LEU A 13 -13.06 17.33 -17.50
C LEU A 13 -12.29 18.57 -16.99
N GLY A 14 -11.20 18.97 -17.64
CA GLY A 14 -10.40 20.16 -17.31
C GLY A 14 -9.34 19.95 -16.22
N GLY A 15 -9.12 18.71 -15.76
CA GLY A 15 -8.12 18.38 -14.75
C GLY A 15 -6.69 18.29 -15.33
N SER A 16 -5.70 18.44 -14.44
CA SER A 16 -4.27 18.26 -14.76
C SER A 16 -3.72 17.01 -14.06
N PRO A 17 -3.87 15.80 -14.65
CA PRO A 17 -3.54 14.56 -13.98
C PRO A 17 -2.02 14.29 -13.96
N PHE A 18 -1.58 13.67 -12.88
CA PHE A 18 -0.30 12.97 -12.77
C PHE A 18 -0.55 11.59 -12.13
N LEU A 19 0.28 10.60 -12.47
CA LEU A 19 0.30 9.32 -11.80
C LEU A 19 1.24 9.39 -10.60
N THR A 20 0.93 8.66 -9.54
CA THR A 20 1.74 8.72 -8.33
C THR A 20 1.81 7.38 -7.59
N ASP A 21 2.95 7.15 -6.95
CA ASP A 21 3.16 6.14 -5.91
C ASP A 21 4.11 6.76 -4.85
N ALA A 22 4.31 6.09 -3.73
CA ALA A 22 5.32 6.43 -2.72
C ALA A 22 6.29 5.26 -2.52
N ASN A 23 7.55 5.56 -2.21
CA ASN A 23 8.60 4.55 -2.10
C ASN A 23 8.28 3.44 -1.08
N THR A 24 8.66 2.20 -1.40
CA THR A 24 8.39 1.03 -0.55
C THR A 24 9.27 1.03 0.69
N LEU A 25 8.78 0.47 1.80
CA LEU A 25 9.58 0.38 3.04
C LEU A 25 10.80 -0.55 2.91
N TYR A 26 10.65 -1.65 2.19
CA TYR A 26 11.72 -2.61 1.95
C TYR A 26 12.67 -2.14 0.85
N ALA A 27 13.88 -2.69 0.84
CA ALA A 27 14.85 -2.50 -0.23
C ALA A 27 14.35 -3.17 -1.53
N GLY A 28 14.62 -2.53 -2.66
CA GLY A 28 14.18 -2.98 -3.98
C GLY A 28 14.15 -1.83 -4.98
N THR A 29 13.73 -2.10 -6.21
CA THR A 29 13.70 -1.09 -7.28
C THR A 29 12.71 0.04 -6.99
N ARG A 30 11.73 -0.17 -6.10
CA ARG A 30 10.78 0.86 -5.64
C ARG A 30 11.18 1.57 -4.34
N GLY A 31 12.40 1.34 -3.84
CA GLY A 31 12.87 1.88 -2.56
C GLY A 31 13.26 3.35 -2.58
N ASN A 32 13.60 3.91 -3.75
CA ASN A 32 13.95 5.31 -3.98
C ASN A 32 13.41 5.79 -5.34
N SER A 33 13.21 7.09 -5.50
CA SER A 33 12.50 7.63 -6.67
C SER A 33 13.18 7.35 -8.02
N VAL A 34 14.51 7.26 -8.08
CA VAL A 34 15.24 7.08 -9.35
C VAL A 34 14.96 5.71 -9.94
N SER A 35 15.20 4.66 -9.16
CA SER A 35 14.89 3.29 -9.59
C SER A 35 13.39 3.06 -9.69
N HIS A 36 12.58 3.72 -8.86
CA HIS A 36 11.14 3.56 -8.86
C HIS A 36 10.52 4.10 -10.16
N LEU A 37 10.97 5.26 -10.64
CA LEU A 37 10.55 5.79 -11.94
C LEU A 37 10.95 4.85 -13.09
N THR A 38 12.13 4.24 -13.01
CA THR A 38 12.58 3.24 -14.00
C THR A 38 11.62 2.05 -14.01
N THR A 39 11.32 1.47 -12.84
CA THR A 39 10.34 0.38 -12.71
C THR A 39 8.95 0.78 -13.20
N ALA A 40 8.48 2.01 -12.92
CA ALA A 40 7.20 2.48 -13.42
C ALA A 40 7.18 2.52 -14.96
N ILE A 41 8.25 2.99 -15.60
CA ILE A 41 8.41 3.01 -17.05
C ILE A 41 8.39 1.58 -17.63
N GLU A 42 9.15 0.66 -17.04
CA GLU A 42 9.21 -0.76 -17.45
C GLU A 42 7.84 -1.45 -17.34
N ASN A 43 7.00 -1.02 -16.40
CA ASN A 43 5.64 -1.51 -16.22
C ASN A 43 4.60 -0.77 -17.08
N GLY A 44 5.04 0.04 -18.04
CA GLY A 44 4.14 0.70 -19.00
C GLY A 44 3.53 2.03 -18.54
N PHE A 45 4.04 2.62 -17.45
CA PHE A 45 3.62 3.95 -16.97
C PHE A 45 4.46 5.09 -17.55
N ALA A 46 5.20 4.84 -18.62
CA ALA A 46 5.96 5.86 -19.33
C ALA A 46 5.04 6.97 -19.86
N TYR A 47 5.49 8.24 -19.81
CA TYR A 47 4.72 9.39 -20.28
C TYR A 47 4.20 9.20 -21.72
N SER A 48 4.99 8.60 -22.61
CA SER A 48 4.60 8.34 -24.00
C SER A 48 3.37 7.43 -24.12
N VAL A 49 3.13 6.55 -23.15
CA VAL A 49 2.03 5.57 -23.09
C VAL A 49 0.83 6.15 -22.35
N VAL A 50 1.01 6.58 -21.10
CA VAL A 50 -0.09 7.03 -20.24
C VAL A 50 -0.49 8.49 -20.46
N LYS A 51 0.37 9.25 -21.14
CA LYS A 51 0.25 10.69 -21.38
C LYS A 51 0.22 11.54 -20.12
N ALA A 52 0.52 11.05 -18.92
CA ALA A 52 0.64 11.84 -17.68
C ALA A 52 2.03 11.63 -17.06
N PRO A 53 2.59 12.63 -16.35
CA PRO A 53 3.85 12.45 -15.63
C PRO A 53 3.65 11.49 -14.45
N VAL A 54 4.70 10.74 -14.12
CA VAL A 54 4.77 9.93 -12.90
C VAL A 54 5.55 10.74 -11.86
N VAL A 55 4.96 10.93 -10.69
CA VAL A 55 5.55 11.65 -9.56
C VAL A 55 5.65 10.69 -8.38
N ILE A 56 6.84 10.54 -7.81
CA ILE A 56 7.02 9.75 -6.58
C ILE A 56 6.80 10.66 -5.38
N ALA A 57 5.68 10.46 -4.69
CA ALA A 57 5.09 11.45 -3.79
C ALA A 57 5.87 11.71 -2.49
N ASP A 58 6.83 10.84 -2.14
CA ASP A 58 7.59 10.95 -0.89
C ASP A 58 9.05 11.35 -1.08
N GLY A 59 9.38 11.90 -2.26
CA GLY A 59 10.70 12.44 -2.57
C GLY A 59 11.77 11.36 -2.73
N LEU A 60 13.01 11.78 -3.01
CA LEU A 60 14.08 10.90 -3.50
C LEU A 60 14.29 9.62 -2.68
N ARG A 61 14.19 9.72 -1.36
CA ARG A 61 14.41 8.62 -0.41
C ARG A 61 13.26 8.38 0.57
N GLY A 62 12.06 8.89 0.26
CA GLY A 62 10.89 8.75 1.13
C GLY A 62 10.82 9.71 2.33
N GLY A 63 11.61 10.79 2.30
CA GLY A 63 11.68 11.81 3.36
C GLY A 63 10.73 13.00 3.18
N ALA A 64 10.06 13.13 2.04
CA ALA A 64 9.08 14.20 1.81
C ALA A 64 7.67 13.72 2.23
N PHE A 65 7.15 14.25 3.31
CA PHE A 65 5.82 13.89 3.80
C PHE A 65 5.16 15.04 4.54
N GLU A 66 3.83 15.00 4.62
CA GLU A 66 3.05 15.85 5.51
C GLU A 66 2.59 15.04 6.73
N PRO A 67 2.87 15.49 7.96
CA PRO A 67 2.28 14.94 9.17
C PRO A 67 0.82 15.43 9.35
N VAL A 68 -0.15 14.54 9.20
CA VAL A 68 -1.57 14.82 9.36
C VAL A 68 -2.04 14.32 10.72
N LYS A 69 -2.39 15.23 11.63
CA LYS A 69 -2.96 14.87 12.94
C LYS A 69 -4.40 14.37 12.77
N ILE A 70 -4.66 13.13 13.16
CA ILE A 70 -5.98 12.49 13.07
C ILE A 70 -6.52 12.01 14.42
N ASP A 71 -5.66 11.86 15.43
CA ASP A 71 -6.00 11.50 16.82
C ASP A 71 -6.96 10.31 16.97
N MET A 72 -6.82 9.30 16.11
CA MET A 72 -7.65 8.09 16.13
C MET A 72 -7.10 7.04 17.14
N GLU A 73 -7.73 5.88 17.23
CA GLU A 73 -7.42 4.83 18.21
C GLU A 73 -5.97 4.35 18.08
N MET A 74 -5.53 4.07 16.84
CA MET A 74 -4.24 3.42 16.57
C MET A 74 -3.15 4.40 16.14
N VAL A 75 -3.54 5.49 15.48
CA VAL A 75 -2.65 6.45 14.83
C VAL A 75 -3.04 7.86 15.27
N LYS A 76 -2.08 8.55 15.90
CA LYS A 76 -2.25 9.95 16.31
C LYS A 76 -1.91 10.93 15.20
N THR A 77 -0.90 10.59 14.41
CA THR A 77 -0.43 11.39 13.27
C THR A 77 -0.07 10.45 12.13
N ALA A 78 -0.72 10.63 10.98
CA ALA A 78 -0.41 9.90 9.76
C ALA A 78 0.62 10.66 8.92
N TYR A 79 1.61 9.97 8.36
CA TYR A 79 2.65 10.57 7.51
C TYR A 79 2.40 10.28 6.04
N ILE A 80 1.77 11.22 5.35
CA ILE A 80 1.30 11.08 3.96
C ILE A 80 2.34 11.65 3.00
N GLY A 81 2.58 10.99 1.86
CA GLY A 81 3.47 11.52 0.81
C GLY A 81 3.06 12.95 0.42
N LYS A 82 4.04 13.86 0.35
CA LYS A 82 3.78 15.31 0.23
C LYS A 82 2.92 15.65 -0.98
N GLU A 83 3.24 15.08 -2.15
CA GLU A 83 2.51 15.39 -3.38
C GLU A 83 1.08 14.85 -3.38
N ILE A 84 0.85 13.72 -2.70
CA ILE A 84 -0.51 13.18 -2.52
C ILE A 84 -1.30 14.06 -1.55
N HIS A 85 -0.66 14.55 -0.47
CA HIS A 85 -1.31 15.46 0.46
C HIS A 85 -1.75 16.77 -0.23
N ASP A 86 -0.91 17.31 -1.11
CA ASP A 86 -1.15 18.60 -1.78
C ASP A 86 -2.11 18.51 -2.96
N ALA A 87 -2.30 17.33 -3.56
CA ALA A 87 -3.24 17.15 -4.67
C ALA A 87 -4.69 17.55 -4.31
N ASP A 88 -5.38 18.19 -5.27
CA ASP A 88 -6.75 18.70 -5.12
C ASP A 88 -7.83 17.61 -5.07
N ALA A 89 -7.58 16.49 -5.76
CA ALA A 89 -8.47 15.36 -5.94
C ALA A 89 -7.64 14.06 -5.99
N LEU A 90 -8.30 12.91 -5.82
CA LEU A 90 -7.62 11.61 -5.84
C LEU A 90 -8.43 10.59 -6.62
N ILE A 91 -7.77 9.87 -7.52
CA ILE A 91 -8.33 8.68 -8.14
C ILE A 91 -7.49 7.50 -7.69
N GLY A 92 -8.03 6.67 -6.79
CA GLY A 92 -7.41 5.43 -6.37
C GLY A 92 -7.61 4.37 -7.43
N VAL A 93 -6.52 3.77 -7.91
CA VAL A 93 -6.59 2.67 -8.87
C VAL A 93 -5.84 1.48 -8.31
N ALA A 94 -6.57 0.40 -8.06
CA ALA A 94 -6.01 -0.82 -7.49
C ALA A 94 -6.31 -2.02 -8.40
N HIS A 95 -5.31 -2.87 -8.59
CA HIS A 95 -5.58 -4.28 -8.85
C HIS A 95 -6.16 -4.88 -7.55
N PHE A 96 -7.23 -5.68 -7.63
CA PHE A 96 -7.82 -6.36 -6.47
C PHE A 96 -7.30 -7.79 -6.38
N LYS A 97 -6.64 -8.12 -5.27
CA LYS A 97 -5.84 -9.35 -5.13
C LYS A 97 -5.79 -9.84 -3.69
N GLY A 98 -5.26 -11.04 -3.46
CA GLY A 98 -4.95 -11.55 -2.13
C GLY A 98 -3.82 -10.79 -1.43
N HIS A 99 -3.76 -10.90 -0.11
CA HIS A 99 -2.69 -10.33 0.70
C HIS A 99 -2.48 -11.11 2.00
N GLU A 100 -1.23 -11.45 2.28
CA GLU A 100 -0.84 -12.38 3.34
C GLU A 100 -1.11 -11.88 4.77
N VAL A 101 -1.27 -10.57 4.95
CA VAL A 101 -1.54 -9.97 6.28
C VAL A 101 -2.93 -9.34 6.37
N THR A 102 -3.61 -9.09 5.25
CA THR A 102 -4.92 -8.40 5.24
C THR A 102 -6.02 -9.20 4.54
N GLY A 103 -5.69 -10.42 4.10
CA GLY A 103 -6.54 -11.34 3.34
C GLY A 103 -6.66 -10.93 1.87
N PHE A 104 -7.00 -9.67 1.62
CA PHE A 104 -6.97 -9.05 0.30
C PHE A 104 -6.29 -7.68 0.34
N GLY A 105 -5.91 -7.18 -0.82
CA GLY A 105 -5.59 -5.77 -1.04
C GLY A 105 -6.50 -5.19 -2.12
N GLY A 106 -7.16 -4.10 -1.78
CA GLY A 106 -7.98 -3.32 -2.71
C GLY A 106 -7.71 -1.83 -2.55
N THR A 107 -8.79 -1.05 -2.57
CA THR A 107 -8.81 0.39 -2.40
C THR A 107 -8.27 0.81 -1.03
N LEU A 108 -8.74 0.25 0.08
CA LEU A 108 -8.29 0.69 1.42
C LEU A 108 -6.78 0.51 1.60
N LYS A 109 -6.22 -0.60 1.11
CA LYS A 109 -4.77 -0.80 1.10
C LYS A 109 -4.05 0.15 0.17
N ASN A 110 -4.56 0.37 -1.04
CA ASN A 110 -3.97 1.30 -1.99
C ASN A 110 -3.89 2.72 -1.42
N ILE A 111 -4.96 3.19 -0.78
CA ILE A 111 -5.02 4.53 -0.21
C ILE A 111 -4.26 4.62 1.12
N GLY A 112 -4.49 3.72 2.07
CA GLY A 112 -3.86 3.78 3.39
C GLY A 112 -2.36 3.51 3.37
N MET A 113 -1.95 2.39 2.77
CA MET A 113 -0.54 1.98 2.69
C MET A 113 0.18 2.70 1.55
N GLY A 114 -0.46 2.81 0.37
CA GLY A 114 0.19 3.34 -0.83
C GLY A 114 0.44 4.84 -0.77
N CYS A 115 -0.46 5.63 -0.16
CA CYS A 115 -0.27 7.07 -0.01
C CYS A 115 0.65 7.46 1.15
N ALA A 116 1.02 6.53 2.03
CA ALA A 116 1.93 6.82 3.12
C ALA A 116 3.37 6.93 2.63
N ALA A 117 4.12 7.89 3.17
CA ALA A 117 5.57 7.93 2.99
C ALA A 117 6.23 6.77 3.77
N ARG A 118 7.53 6.53 3.55
CA ARG A 118 8.26 5.44 4.25
C ARG A 118 8.07 5.46 5.77
N LYS A 119 8.07 6.64 6.41
CA LYS A 119 7.78 6.79 7.85
C LYS A 119 6.38 6.27 8.21
N GLY A 120 5.36 6.63 7.43
CA GLY A 120 3.99 6.19 7.66
C GLY A 120 3.78 4.70 7.37
N LYS A 121 4.47 4.16 6.36
CA LYS A 121 4.51 2.72 6.09
C LYS A 121 5.16 1.96 7.25
N LEU A 122 6.26 2.48 7.81
CA LEU A 122 6.86 1.87 9.00
C LEU A 122 5.87 1.90 10.17
N ASP A 123 5.24 3.04 10.47
CA ASP A 123 4.25 3.15 11.54
C ASP A 123 3.08 2.15 11.38
N GLN A 124 2.57 1.97 10.16
CA GLN A 124 1.52 0.98 9.87
C GLN A 124 1.98 -0.47 10.14
N HIS A 125 3.24 -0.80 9.83
CA HIS A 125 3.80 -2.14 10.03
C HIS A 125 4.39 -2.39 11.43
N SER A 126 4.85 -1.33 12.11
CA SER A 126 5.54 -1.42 13.39
C SER A 126 5.66 -0.04 14.05
N GLY A 127 5.28 0.07 15.31
CA GLY A 127 5.62 1.25 16.12
C GLY A 127 7.07 1.25 16.63
N LEU A 128 7.92 0.33 16.15
CA LEU A 128 9.26 0.09 16.68
C LEU A 128 10.34 0.57 15.72
N SER A 129 11.53 0.83 16.26
CA SER A 129 12.71 1.12 15.46
C SER A 129 13.06 -0.08 14.55
N PRO A 130 13.64 0.15 13.36
CA PRO A 130 14.20 -0.93 12.54
C PRO A 130 15.24 -1.76 13.32
N LYS A 131 15.49 -2.99 12.86
CA LYS A 131 16.42 -3.93 13.50
C LYS A 131 17.60 -4.27 12.61
N VAL A 132 18.80 -4.27 13.18
CA VAL A 132 20.03 -4.65 12.49
C VAL A 132 20.27 -6.16 12.60
N LYS A 133 20.41 -6.82 11.45
CA LYS A 133 20.89 -8.21 11.33
C LYS A 133 22.42 -8.22 11.44
N LYS A 134 22.94 -8.40 12.66
CA LYS A 134 24.39 -8.38 12.96
C LYS A 134 25.24 -9.28 12.03
N LYS A 135 24.69 -10.41 11.56
CA LYS A 135 25.36 -11.32 10.60
C LYS A 135 25.64 -10.69 9.23
N LYS A 136 24.76 -9.79 8.74
CA LYS A 136 24.91 -9.10 7.44
C LYS A 136 25.63 -7.75 7.56
N CYS A 137 25.60 -7.13 8.74
CA CYS A 137 26.19 -5.81 8.93
C CYS A 137 27.74 -5.90 8.87
N ILE A 138 28.35 -5.16 7.95
CA ILE A 138 29.83 -5.09 7.83
C ILE A 138 30.45 -3.92 8.61
N GLY A 139 29.65 -3.13 9.33
CA GLY A 139 30.14 -2.01 10.14
C GLY A 139 30.57 -0.78 9.34
N CYS A 140 30.08 -0.60 8.11
CA CYS A 140 30.51 0.51 7.22
C CYS A 140 30.10 1.92 7.68
N GLY A 141 29.22 2.08 8.68
CA GLY A 141 28.87 3.39 9.23
C GLY A 141 27.87 4.24 8.43
N LEU A 142 27.62 3.96 7.14
CA LEU A 142 26.72 4.76 6.29
C LEU A 142 25.35 5.06 6.93
N CYS A 143 24.73 4.06 7.56
CA CYS A 143 23.44 4.26 8.24
C CYS A 143 23.52 5.23 9.43
N ALA A 144 24.65 5.30 10.13
CA ALA A 144 24.88 6.25 11.21
C ALA A 144 25.12 7.66 10.68
N GLU A 145 25.90 7.80 9.61
CA GLU A 145 26.16 9.09 8.94
C GLU A 145 24.86 9.74 8.42
N HIS A 146 23.95 8.93 7.88
CA HIS A 146 22.67 9.41 7.36
C HIS A 146 21.59 9.62 8.44
N CYS A 147 21.82 9.18 9.68
CA CYS A 147 20.80 9.29 10.72
C CYS A 147 20.73 10.72 11.28
N ALA A 148 19.78 11.51 10.80
CA ALA A 148 19.55 12.88 11.29
C ALA A 148 19.27 12.96 12.80
N GLN A 149 18.74 11.88 13.39
CA GLN A 149 18.45 11.79 14.83
C GLN A 149 19.64 11.32 15.66
N LYS A 150 20.77 10.96 15.03
CA LYS A 150 21.94 10.35 15.67
C LYS A 150 21.57 9.11 16.52
N ALA A 151 20.52 8.40 16.11
CA ALA A 151 20.01 7.22 16.80
C ALA A 151 20.80 5.96 16.50
N ILE A 152 21.83 6.02 15.64
CA ILE A 152 22.58 4.84 15.20
C ILE A 152 24.06 5.05 15.53
N SER A 153 24.64 4.07 16.22
CA SER A 153 26.06 4.04 16.57
C SER A 153 26.71 2.73 16.11
N LEU A 154 28.04 2.71 16.04
CA LEU A 154 28.80 1.49 15.78
C LEU A 154 29.35 0.94 17.10
N ILE A 155 28.89 -0.25 17.50
CA ILE A 155 29.38 -1.00 18.67
C ILE A 155 29.93 -2.33 18.13
N ASP A 156 31.18 -2.65 18.47
CA ASP A 156 31.88 -3.85 17.99
C ASP A 156 31.85 -4.03 16.45
N LYS A 157 32.03 -2.91 15.72
CA LYS A 157 31.93 -2.85 14.25
C LYS A 157 30.56 -3.30 13.72
N LYS A 158 29.49 -3.16 14.50
CA LYS A 158 28.11 -3.41 14.09
C LYS A 158 27.25 -2.19 14.38
N ALA A 159 26.34 -1.87 13.45
CA ALA A 159 25.36 -0.84 13.71
C ALA A 159 24.40 -1.28 14.81
N GLU A 160 24.15 -0.40 15.76
CA GLU A 160 23.11 -0.52 16.77
C GLU A 160 22.21 0.71 16.72
N ILE A 161 20.90 0.49 16.87
CA ILE A 161 19.88 1.54 16.80
C ILE A 161 19.35 1.76 18.21
N ASP A 162 19.48 2.97 18.73
CA ASP A 162 18.84 3.40 19.96
C ASP A 162 17.35 3.67 19.70
N PRO A 163 16.44 2.83 20.22
CA PRO A 163 15.00 2.98 20.00
C PRO A 163 14.45 4.27 20.62
N LYS A 164 15.11 4.88 21.61
CA LYS A 164 14.64 6.11 22.28
C LYS A 164 14.87 7.35 21.41
N LEU A 165 15.92 7.34 20.59
CA LEU A 165 16.26 8.43 19.67
C LEU A 165 15.65 8.21 18.28
N CYS A 166 15.32 6.97 17.92
CA CYS A 166 14.81 6.62 16.61
C CYS A 166 13.37 7.12 16.40
N VAL A 167 13.18 7.99 15.42
CA VAL A 167 11.85 8.51 15.03
C VAL A 167 11.14 7.67 13.96
N GLY A 168 11.69 6.51 13.59
CA GLY A 168 11.08 5.61 12.62
C GLY A 168 11.02 6.11 11.17
N CYS A 169 11.96 6.94 10.72
CA CYS A 169 11.95 7.44 9.32
C CYS A 169 12.28 6.35 8.26
N ALA A 170 12.84 5.22 8.68
CA ALA A 170 13.19 4.08 7.84
C ALA A 170 14.19 4.33 6.68
N GLU A 171 14.92 5.45 6.70
CA GLU A 171 15.97 5.73 5.69
C GLU A 171 17.18 4.80 5.83
N CYS A 172 17.49 4.36 7.07
CA CYS A 172 18.58 3.43 7.34
C CYS A 172 18.41 2.06 6.64
N ILE A 173 17.16 1.62 6.41
CA ILE A 173 16.85 0.40 5.65
C ILE A 173 17.32 0.55 4.20
N LEU A 174 17.08 1.72 3.59
CA LEU A 174 17.41 2.00 2.19
C LEU A 174 18.91 2.17 1.97
N ILE A 175 19.59 2.90 2.85
CA ILE A 175 21.00 3.25 2.65
C ILE A 175 21.97 2.10 2.95
N CYS A 176 21.50 1.02 3.61
CA CYS A 176 22.35 -0.09 3.97
C CYS A 176 22.72 -0.93 2.74
N PRO A 177 23.97 -0.90 2.25
CA PRO A 177 24.36 -1.61 1.03
C PRO A 177 24.30 -3.14 1.19
N GLN A 178 24.31 -3.62 2.44
CA GLN A 178 24.27 -5.04 2.77
C GLN A 178 22.84 -5.55 3.01
N GLY A 179 21.82 -4.69 2.94
CA GLY A 179 20.45 -5.05 3.34
C GLY A 179 20.42 -5.63 4.76
N ALA A 180 21.21 -5.06 5.66
CA ALA A 180 21.40 -5.56 7.02
C ALA A 180 20.42 -4.93 8.02
N ILE A 181 19.56 -4.00 7.60
CA ILE A 181 18.60 -3.31 8.47
C ILE A 181 17.22 -3.53 7.88
N ASP A 182 16.29 -4.05 8.69
CA ASP A 182 14.93 -4.36 8.26
C ASP A 182 13.89 -3.77 9.22
N ALA A 183 12.69 -3.53 8.70
CA ALA A 183 11.53 -3.24 9.52
C ALA A 183 11.20 -4.44 10.42
N GLN A 184 10.69 -4.16 11.62
CA GLN A 184 10.20 -5.20 12.50
C GLN A 184 8.73 -5.45 12.17
N TRP A 185 8.45 -6.43 11.32
CA TRP A 185 7.08 -6.72 10.89
C TRP A 185 6.22 -7.15 12.10
N ASP A 186 5.19 -6.36 12.42
CA ASP A 186 4.16 -6.78 13.37
C ASP A 186 3.34 -7.92 12.74
N SER A 187 3.19 -9.02 13.47
CA SER A 187 2.36 -10.15 13.05
C SER A 187 0.88 -9.97 13.40
N ASP A 188 0.53 -8.90 14.11
CA ASP A 188 -0.85 -8.56 14.44
C ASP A 188 -1.59 -7.95 13.24
N SER A 189 -2.22 -8.84 12.46
CA SER A 189 -3.01 -8.50 11.28
C SER A 189 -4.15 -7.50 11.58
N PRO A 190 -5.01 -7.72 12.60
CA PRO A 190 -6.05 -6.74 12.97
C PRO A 190 -5.52 -5.34 13.22
N ARG A 191 -4.40 -5.21 13.93
CA ARG A 191 -3.77 -3.91 14.20
C ARG A 191 -3.31 -3.21 12.93
N LEU A 192 -2.65 -3.94 12.03
CA LEU A 192 -2.23 -3.40 10.73
C LEU A 192 -3.44 -2.96 9.90
N GLN A 193 -4.50 -3.77 9.85
CA GLN A 193 -5.74 -3.46 9.13
C GLN A 193 -6.40 -2.17 9.65
N LYS A 194 -6.49 -2.01 10.98
CA LYS A 194 -7.00 -0.78 11.61
C LYS A 194 -6.15 0.44 11.28
N LYS A 195 -4.82 0.36 11.45
CA LYS A 195 -3.90 1.45 11.10
C LYS A 195 -4.03 1.85 9.63
N MET A 196 -4.13 0.87 8.73
CA MET A 196 -4.31 1.11 7.31
C MET A 196 -5.61 1.85 7.00
N ALA A 197 -6.72 1.49 7.66
CA ALA A 197 -7.98 2.20 7.55
C ALA A 197 -7.90 3.65 8.10
N GLU A 198 -7.21 3.89 9.22
CA GLU A 198 -7.00 5.25 9.74
C GLU A 198 -6.12 6.10 8.82
N TYR A 199 -5.09 5.51 8.20
CA TYR A 199 -4.30 6.19 7.16
C TYR A 199 -5.14 6.49 5.92
N ALA A 200 -6.02 5.57 5.50
CA ALA A 200 -6.96 5.84 4.42
C ALA A 200 -7.89 7.02 4.78
N ALA A 201 -8.35 7.10 6.02
CA ALA A 201 -9.12 8.24 6.52
C ALA A 201 -8.34 9.55 6.45
N ALA A 202 -7.07 9.56 6.85
CA ALA A 202 -6.22 10.75 6.78
C ALA A 202 -6.12 11.31 5.35
N VAL A 203 -6.05 10.43 4.35
CA VAL A 203 -5.98 10.83 2.93
C VAL A 203 -7.35 11.28 2.41
N ILE A 204 -8.39 10.49 2.66
CA ILE A 204 -9.72 10.68 2.07
C ILE A 204 -10.44 11.89 2.67
N ASN A 205 -10.32 12.13 3.99
CA ASN A 205 -11.04 13.21 4.66
C ASN A 205 -10.70 14.59 4.09
N LYS A 206 -9.43 14.83 3.72
CA LYS A 206 -9.01 16.08 3.07
C LYS A 206 -9.57 16.24 1.65
N LYS A 207 -9.92 15.11 1.01
CA LYS A 207 -10.39 15.03 -0.38
C LYS A 207 -11.85 14.55 -0.46
N ARG A 208 -12.62 14.72 0.61
CA ARG A 208 -14.01 14.24 0.67
C ARG A 208 -14.84 14.87 -0.45
N GLY A 209 -15.57 14.05 -1.19
CA GLY A 209 -16.32 14.47 -2.38
C GLY A 209 -15.48 14.69 -3.65
N LYS A 210 -14.14 14.56 -3.56
CA LYS A 210 -13.19 14.68 -4.67
C LYS A 210 -12.34 13.41 -4.87
N SER A 211 -12.83 12.28 -4.35
CA SER A 211 -12.20 10.98 -4.48
C SER A 211 -13.05 10.04 -5.33
N LEU A 212 -12.39 9.28 -6.20
CA LEU A 212 -12.96 8.18 -6.98
C LEU A 212 -12.05 6.95 -6.83
N PHE A 213 -12.63 5.77 -6.75
CA PHE A 213 -11.90 4.52 -6.58
C PHE A 213 -12.25 3.56 -7.71
N ILE A 214 -11.23 2.89 -8.24
CA ILE A 214 -11.32 1.92 -9.33
C ILE A 214 -10.60 0.65 -8.91
N ASN A 215 -11.33 -0.46 -8.84
CA ASN A 215 -10.76 -1.78 -8.59
C ASN A 215 -10.80 -2.61 -9.89
N PHE A 216 -9.64 -3.00 -10.39
CA PHE A 216 -9.48 -4.00 -11.44
C PHE A 216 -9.46 -5.38 -10.80
N ILE A 217 -10.50 -6.17 -11.04
CA ILE A 217 -10.60 -7.55 -10.56
C ILE A 217 -10.26 -8.47 -11.73
N THR A 218 -8.97 -8.57 -12.02
CA THR A 218 -8.42 -9.30 -13.16
C THR A 218 -7.33 -10.23 -12.67
N SER A 219 -7.36 -11.51 -13.03
CA SER A 219 -6.30 -12.47 -12.67
C SER A 219 -5.91 -12.38 -11.19
N VAL A 220 -6.88 -12.57 -10.31
CA VAL A 220 -6.76 -12.34 -8.86
C VAL A 220 -5.62 -13.20 -8.30
N SER A 221 -4.49 -12.57 -8.01
CA SER A 221 -3.31 -13.25 -7.46
C SER A 221 -3.54 -13.64 -5.99
N PRO A 222 -2.98 -14.77 -5.52
CA PRO A 222 -3.13 -15.17 -4.12
C PRO A 222 -2.36 -14.26 -3.16
N ALA A 223 -1.28 -13.63 -3.63
CA ALA A 223 -0.37 -12.83 -2.82
C ALA A 223 -0.26 -11.39 -3.32
N CYS A 224 0.37 -10.52 -2.54
CA CYS A 224 0.55 -9.12 -2.90
C CYS A 224 1.41 -8.94 -4.16
N ASP A 225 1.04 -7.99 -5.03
CA ASP A 225 1.84 -7.52 -6.18
C ASP A 225 3.18 -6.85 -5.79
N CYS A 226 3.50 -6.80 -4.50
CA CYS A 226 4.81 -6.36 -4.02
C CYS A 226 5.89 -7.42 -4.23
N TYR A 227 5.51 -8.69 -4.41
CA TYR A 227 6.45 -9.76 -4.69
C TYR A 227 6.97 -9.65 -6.12
N GLY A 228 8.23 -10.04 -6.33
CA GLY A 228 8.84 -10.13 -7.66
C GLY A 228 8.35 -11.31 -8.50
N HIS A 229 7.33 -12.02 -8.03
CA HIS A 229 6.70 -13.17 -8.69
C HIS A 229 5.20 -13.19 -8.33
N SER A 230 4.40 -13.86 -9.16
CA SER A 230 3.02 -14.20 -8.87
C SER A 230 2.81 -15.69 -9.11
N ASP A 231 2.06 -16.33 -8.22
CA ASP A 231 1.55 -17.67 -8.44
C ASP A 231 0.33 -17.62 -9.39
N ALA A 232 -0.20 -18.78 -9.78
CA ALA A 232 -1.41 -18.91 -10.56
C ALA A 232 -2.60 -18.20 -9.87
N PRO A 233 -3.43 -17.46 -10.63
CA PRO A 233 -4.53 -16.70 -10.06
C PRO A 233 -5.56 -17.63 -9.39
N ILE A 234 -6.12 -17.20 -8.26
CA ILE A 234 -7.17 -17.95 -7.54
C ILE A 234 -8.51 -17.86 -8.25
N VAL A 235 -8.75 -16.76 -8.99
CA VAL A 235 -9.92 -16.48 -9.82
C VAL A 235 -9.46 -15.73 -11.07
N GLY A 236 -10.08 -16.02 -12.22
CA GLY A 236 -9.82 -15.31 -13.47
C GLY A 236 -10.31 -13.86 -13.49
N ASP A 237 -10.50 -13.32 -14.68
CA ASP A 237 -10.99 -11.95 -14.84
C ASP A 237 -12.48 -11.84 -14.52
N VAL A 238 -12.84 -10.88 -13.67
CA VAL A 238 -14.22 -10.61 -13.23
C VAL A 238 -14.72 -9.29 -13.79
N GLY A 239 -13.90 -8.24 -13.76
CA GLY A 239 -14.26 -6.94 -14.33
C GLY A 239 -13.59 -5.75 -13.65
N VAL A 240 -14.15 -4.57 -13.87
CA VAL A 240 -13.68 -3.29 -13.30
C VAL A 240 -14.82 -2.64 -12.52
N LEU A 241 -14.58 -2.30 -11.26
CA LEU A 241 -15.53 -1.59 -10.43
C LEU A 241 -15.13 -0.13 -10.27
N LEU A 242 -16.12 0.76 -10.15
CA LEU A 242 -15.92 2.17 -9.85
C LEU A 242 -16.85 2.57 -8.70
N SER A 243 -16.34 3.35 -7.75
CA SER A 243 -17.13 3.86 -6.62
C SER A 243 -16.53 5.14 -6.05
N LYS A 244 -17.37 5.98 -5.43
CA LYS A 244 -16.92 7.06 -4.54
C LYS A 244 -16.80 6.62 -3.09
N ASP A 245 -17.28 5.42 -2.77
CA ASP A 245 -17.23 4.80 -1.46
C ASP A 245 -16.13 3.71 -1.45
N PRO A 246 -15.06 3.91 -0.66
CA PRO A 246 -13.91 3.00 -0.62
C PRO A 246 -14.20 1.69 0.12
N VAL A 247 -15.20 1.66 1.01
CA VAL A 247 -15.59 0.45 1.74
C VAL A 247 -16.47 -0.42 0.86
N ALA A 248 -17.43 0.20 0.18
CA ALA A 248 -18.37 -0.48 -0.71
C ALA A 248 -17.65 -1.16 -1.89
N ILE A 249 -16.66 -0.50 -2.50
CA ILE A 249 -15.93 -1.07 -3.64
C ILE A 249 -15.10 -2.29 -3.25
N ASP A 250 -14.47 -2.27 -2.07
CA ASP A 250 -13.70 -3.41 -1.58
C ASP A 250 -14.63 -4.56 -1.16
N GLN A 251 -15.74 -4.27 -0.49
CA GLN A 251 -16.76 -5.29 -0.18
C GLN A 251 -17.31 -5.93 -1.47
N ALA A 252 -17.72 -5.12 -2.44
CA ALA A 252 -18.22 -5.61 -3.72
C ALA A 252 -17.16 -6.44 -4.46
N SER A 253 -15.89 -6.05 -4.37
CA SER A 253 -14.79 -6.81 -4.96
C SER A 253 -14.63 -8.19 -4.31
N VAL A 254 -14.65 -8.28 -2.97
CA VAL A 254 -14.60 -9.56 -2.27
C VAL A 254 -15.76 -10.45 -2.69
N ASP A 255 -16.99 -9.91 -2.69
CA ASP A 255 -18.19 -10.67 -3.00
C ASP A 255 -18.19 -11.20 -4.45
N LEU A 256 -17.78 -10.36 -5.40
CA LEU A 256 -17.70 -10.75 -6.81
C LEU A 256 -16.64 -11.82 -7.07
N VAL A 257 -15.48 -11.73 -6.41
CA VAL A 257 -14.46 -12.79 -6.46
C VAL A 257 -14.97 -14.08 -5.83
N ASN A 258 -15.61 -13.99 -4.66
CA ASN A 258 -16.14 -15.16 -3.96
C ASN A 258 -17.28 -15.84 -4.72
N LYS A 259 -18.05 -15.11 -5.55
CA LYS A 259 -19.06 -15.66 -6.46
C LYS A 259 -18.48 -16.49 -7.62
N GLN A 260 -17.21 -16.32 -7.97
CA GLN A 260 -16.60 -17.10 -9.05
C GLN A 260 -16.23 -18.53 -8.60
N PRO A 261 -16.11 -19.50 -9.53
CA PRO A 261 -15.36 -20.71 -9.26
C PRO A 261 -13.86 -20.38 -9.11
N GLY A 262 -13.20 -21.05 -8.16
CA GLY A 262 -11.75 -20.99 -8.01
C GLY A 262 -11.03 -21.80 -9.09
N LEU A 263 -9.85 -21.35 -9.52
CA LEU A 263 -9.08 -22.03 -10.56
C LEU A 263 -8.33 -23.24 -10.02
N ASP A 264 -8.36 -24.35 -10.75
CA ASP A 264 -7.75 -25.61 -10.30
C ASP A 264 -6.24 -25.59 -10.23
N ALA A 265 -5.60 -24.82 -11.12
CA ALA A 265 -4.16 -24.63 -11.16
C ALA A 265 -3.64 -23.70 -10.04
N SER A 266 -4.53 -23.10 -9.24
CA SER A 266 -4.16 -22.18 -8.17
C SER A 266 -3.76 -22.88 -6.88
N CYS A 267 -3.26 -22.11 -5.90
CA CYS A 267 -2.93 -22.59 -4.57
C CYS A 267 -4.15 -22.97 -3.70
N LEU A 268 -5.38 -22.82 -4.20
CA LEU A 268 -6.61 -23.16 -3.45
C LEU A 268 -6.71 -24.67 -3.21
N SER A 269 -6.54 -25.10 -1.95
CA SER A 269 -6.79 -26.48 -1.51
C SER A 269 -8.24 -26.73 -1.07
N SER A 270 -9.00 -25.66 -0.84
CA SER A 270 -10.41 -25.63 -0.45
C SER A 270 -11.06 -24.34 -0.94
N GLY A 271 -12.37 -24.14 -0.73
CA GLY A 271 -13.01 -22.85 -1.06
C GLY A 271 -13.17 -22.56 -2.56
N LYS A 272 -13.09 -23.58 -3.43
CA LYS A 272 -13.16 -23.44 -4.90
C LYS A 272 -14.58 -23.19 -5.43
N GLY A 273 -15.62 -23.51 -4.66
CA GLY A 273 -17.00 -23.34 -5.09
C GLY A 273 -17.41 -21.86 -5.21
N PRO A 274 -18.35 -21.51 -6.12
CA PRO A 274 -19.06 -20.24 -6.09
C PRO A 274 -19.69 -19.97 -4.72
N GLY A 275 -19.53 -18.75 -4.21
CA GLY A 275 -20.00 -18.32 -2.89
C GLY A 275 -19.10 -18.70 -1.72
N GLN A 276 -18.04 -19.49 -1.93
CA GLN A 276 -17.05 -19.79 -0.90
C GLN A 276 -15.99 -18.69 -0.79
N ASP A 277 -15.54 -18.43 0.44
CA ASP A 277 -14.55 -17.41 0.75
C ASP A 277 -13.14 -17.87 0.36
N LYS A 278 -12.66 -17.37 -0.78
CA LYS A 278 -11.36 -17.73 -1.34
C LYS A 278 -10.22 -17.08 -0.58
N PHE A 279 -10.41 -15.89 -0.01
CA PHE A 279 -9.37 -15.21 0.75
C PHE A 279 -9.09 -15.92 2.07
N ARG A 280 -10.13 -16.40 2.76
CA ARG A 280 -9.98 -17.27 3.94
C ARG A 280 -9.45 -18.65 3.57
N ALA A 281 -9.75 -19.16 2.38
CA ALA A 281 -9.16 -20.42 1.91
C ALA A 281 -7.64 -20.31 1.69
N VAL A 282 -7.14 -19.18 1.16
CA VAL A 282 -5.70 -18.92 1.00
C VAL A 282 -5.04 -18.56 2.34
N TYR A 283 -5.70 -17.74 3.16
CA TYR A 283 -5.17 -17.25 4.44
C TYR A 283 -6.13 -17.52 5.61
N PRO A 284 -6.22 -18.76 6.12
CA PRO A 284 -7.24 -19.17 7.11
C PRO A 284 -7.18 -18.45 8.46
N ARG A 285 -6.04 -17.85 8.79
CA ARG A 285 -5.81 -17.13 10.05
C ARG A 285 -6.03 -15.62 9.94
N ILE A 286 -6.36 -15.12 8.76
CA ILE A 286 -6.50 -13.69 8.50
C ILE A 286 -7.97 -13.37 8.30
N ASP A 287 -8.51 -12.58 9.23
CA ASP A 287 -9.86 -12.05 9.08
C ASP A 287 -9.80 -10.74 8.30
N TRP A 288 -10.15 -10.81 7.01
CA TRP A 288 -10.13 -9.66 6.11
C TRP A 288 -11.24 -8.65 6.38
N GLU A 289 -12.26 -9.04 7.16
CA GLU A 289 -13.41 -8.18 7.47
C GLU A 289 -13.03 -7.04 8.41
N VAL A 290 -11.97 -7.22 9.22
CA VAL A 290 -11.50 -6.21 10.18
C VAL A 290 -11.25 -4.86 9.52
N GLN A 291 -10.58 -4.80 8.36
CA GLN A 291 -10.34 -3.53 7.68
C GLN A 291 -11.63 -2.85 7.20
N LEU A 292 -12.63 -3.63 6.77
CA LEU A 292 -13.90 -3.10 6.24
C LEU A 292 -14.83 -2.64 7.35
N ASP A 293 -14.98 -3.45 8.41
CA ASP A 293 -15.79 -3.09 9.58
C ASP A 293 -15.23 -1.86 10.27
N TYR A 294 -13.91 -1.81 10.43
CA TYR A 294 -13.27 -0.66 11.05
C TYR A 294 -13.39 0.59 10.17
N ALA A 295 -13.14 0.50 8.86
CA ALA A 295 -13.30 1.62 7.95
C ALA A 295 -14.75 2.14 7.89
N GLN A 296 -15.74 1.24 7.94
CA GLN A 296 -17.15 1.63 8.08
C GLN A 296 -17.40 2.35 9.41
N GLY A 297 -16.87 1.82 10.52
CA GLY A 297 -16.97 2.45 11.85
C GLY A 297 -16.34 3.85 11.92
N LEU A 298 -15.29 4.11 11.13
CA LEU A 298 -14.70 5.43 10.95
C LEU A 298 -15.53 6.37 10.06
N GLY A 299 -16.60 5.89 9.43
CA GLY A 299 -17.45 6.65 8.52
C GLY A 299 -16.82 6.91 7.15
N LEU A 300 -15.88 6.06 6.71
CA LEU A 300 -15.27 6.16 5.38
C LEU A 300 -16.20 5.72 4.26
N GLY A 301 -17.19 4.90 4.59
CA GLY A 301 -18.11 4.32 3.63
C GLY A 301 -19.00 3.27 4.26
N SER A 302 -19.73 2.54 3.43
CA SER A 302 -20.59 1.44 3.84
C SER A 302 -20.16 0.12 3.21
N ARG A 303 -20.32 -0.98 3.95
CA ARG A 303 -20.24 -2.33 3.41
C ARG A 303 -21.50 -2.68 2.60
N SER A 304 -22.60 -1.97 2.77
CA SER A 304 -23.78 -2.12 1.90
C SER A 304 -23.55 -1.40 0.58
N TYR A 305 -23.90 -2.05 -0.52
CA TYR A 305 -23.74 -1.51 -1.86
C TYR A 305 -24.83 -2.02 -2.79
N GLU A 306 -25.02 -1.30 -3.89
CA GLU A 306 -25.84 -1.72 -5.03
C GLU A 306 -24.94 -1.80 -6.27
N LEU A 307 -25.03 -2.89 -7.03
CA LEU A 307 -24.32 -3.02 -8.30
C LEU A 307 -25.16 -2.44 -9.43
N ILE A 308 -24.63 -1.42 -10.08
CA ILE A 308 -25.20 -0.83 -11.30
C ILE A 308 -24.33 -1.31 -12.47
N ASN A 309 -24.89 -2.17 -13.31
CA ASN A 309 -24.21 -2.62 -14.53
C ASN A 309 -24.41 -1.56 -15.63
N ILE A 310 -23.31 -1.10 -16.22
CA ILE A 310 -23.26 -0.11 -17.29
C ILE A 310 -22.82 -0.79 -18.59
#